data_AF-A0A368EXC4-F1
#
_entry.id   AF-A0A368EXC4-F1
#
_cell.length_a   1.000
_cell.length_b   1.000
_cell.length_c   1.000
_cell.angle_alpha   90.00
_cell.angle_beta   90.00
_cell.angle_gamma   90.00
#
_symmetry.space_group_name_H-M   'P 1'
#
loop_
_entity.id
_entity.type
_entity.pdbx_description
1 polymer ?
#
loop_
_entity_poly.entity_id
_entity_poly.type
_entity_poly.pdbx_seq_one_letter_code
_entity_poly.pdbx_strand_id
1 'polypeptide(L)'
;MMNGLNIGLELQKLRGGSIFNDINMRMNLKIDCMSAKAGDPKCKWVNGNKYYIYSAHDSTLFAFFSILGIAAEVFQPDLHPPYTAATFIELWLNHT
;
A
#
# COMPACT_ATOMS: atom_id res chain seq x y z
N MET A 1 -5.31 -2.98 -25.71
CA MET A 1 -5.17 -1.56 -26.10
C MET A 1 -6.47 -1.12 -26.73
N MET A 2 -7.13 -0.09 -26.21
CA MET A 2 -8.33 0.53 -26.81
C MET A 2 -8.07 2.02 -26.95
N ASN A 3 -8.14 2.56 -28.16
CA ASN A 3 -7.85 3.99 -28.44
C ASN A 3 -6.49 4.46 -27.87
N GLY A 4 -5.46 3.62 -27.96
CA GLY A 4 -4.12 3.93 -27.40
C GLY A 4 -4.00 3.76 -25.89
N LEU A 5 -5.09 3.44 -25.17
CA LEU A 5 -5.08 3.19 -23.73
C LEU A 5 -4.89 1.71 -23.42
N ASN A 6 -3.99 1.42 -22.48
CA ASN A 6 -3.93 0.11 -21.85
C ASN A 6 -5.01 0.04 -20.74
N ILE A 7 -6.21 -0.40 -21.13
CA ILE A 7 -7.36 -0.51 -20.22
C ILE A 7 -7.06 -1.38 -18.98
N GLY A 8 -6.26 -2.44 -19.13
CA GLY A 8 -5.87 -3.28 -17.99
C GLY A 8 -5.08 -2.48 -16.95
N LEU A 9 -4.10 -1.71 -17.41
CA LEU A 9 -3.31 -0.82 -16.54
C LEU A 9 -4.19 0.27 -15.89
N GLU A 10 -5.09 0.89 -16.65
CA GLU A 10 -5.96 1.94 -16.12
C GLU A 10 -6.94 1.39 -15.07
N LEU A 11 -7.46 0.17 -15.26
CA LEU A 11 -8.30 -0.51 -14.27
C LEU A 11 -7.52 -0.83 -12.98
N GLN A 12 -6.27 -1.27 -13.09
CA GLN A 12 -5.42 -1.53 -11.92
C GLN A 12 -5.19 -0.23 -11.12
N LYS A 13 -4.87 0.87 -11.81
CA LYS A 13 -4.72 2.19 -11.18
C LYS A 13 -6.02 2.65 -10.51
N LEU A 14 -7.17 2.48 -11.17
CA LEU A 14 -8.47 2.88 -10.62
C LEU A 14 -8.82 2.11 -9.33
N ARG A 15 -8.59 0.79 -9.30
CA ARG A 15 -9.01 -0.06 -8.17
C ARG A 15 -7.99 -0.12 -7.04
N GLY A 16 -6.70 -0.16 -7.36
CA GLY A 16 -5.61 -0.31 -6.38
C GLY A 16 -4.85 0.99 -6.07
N GLY A 17 -5.00 2.04 -6.88
CA GLY A 17 -4.19 3.24 -6.77
C GLY A 17 -4.43 4.05 -5.50
N SER A 18 -5.66 4.09 -4.97
CA SER A 18 -5.98 4.84 -3.76
C SER A 18 -5.26 4.28 -2.53
N ILE A 19 -5.33 2.96 -2.31
CA ILE A 19 -4.66 2.30 -1.19
C ILE A 19 -3.14 2.36 -1.34
N PHE A 20 -2.61 2.16 -2.55
CA PHE A 20 -1.18 2.31 -2.83
C PHE A 20 -0.68 3.72 -2.49
N ASN A 21 -1.40 4.75 -2.94
CA ASN A 21 -1.03 6.14 -2.68
C ASN A 21 -1.14 6.51 -1.20
N ASP A 22 -2.14 6.01 -0.48
CA ASP A 22 -2.29 6.27 0.96
C ASP A 22 -1.16 5.62 1.77
N ILE A 23 -0.78 4.37 1.45
CA ILE A 23 0.39 3.70 2.07
C ILE A 23 1.66 4.50 1.79
N ASN A 24 1.91 4.87 0.53
CA ASN A 24 3.08 5.66 0.14
C ASN A 24 3.11 7.03 0.87
N MET A 25 1.96 7.72 0.95
CA MET A 25 1.85 8.99 1.67
C MET A 25 2.20 8.82 3.16
N ARG A 26 1.69 7.76 3.81
CA ARG A 26 1.94 7.50 5.23
C ARG A 26 3.40 7.17 5.51
N MET A 27 4.01 6.34 4.67
CA MET A 27 5.42 5.98 4.80
C MET A 27 6.32 7.20 4.63
N ASN A 28 6.08 8.02 3.60
CA ASN A 28 6.84 9.27 3.40
C ASN A 28 6.65 10.24 4.56
N LEU A 29 5.42 10.41 5.06
CA LEU A 29 5.16 11.24 6.24
C LEU A 29 5.91 10.73 7.48
N LYS A 30 6.03 9.41 7.65
CA LYS A 30 6.84 8.82 8.73
C LYS A 30 8.31 9.16 8.57
N ILE A 31 8.89 8.98 7.39
CA ILE A 31 10.29 9.32 7.08
C ILE A 31 10.57 10.79 7.34
N ASP A 32 9.71 11.68 6.84
CA ASP A 32 9.83 13.12 7.03
C ASP A 32 9.84 13.49 8.52
N CYS A 33 8.95 12.88 9.30
CA CYS A 33 8.84 13.12 10.72
C CYS A 33 9.95 12.50 11.57
N MET A 34 10.64 11.47 11.06
CA MET A 34 11.87 10.95 11.67
C MET A 34 13.06 11.90 11.48
N SER A 35 13.05 12.71 10.42
CA SER A 35 14.12 13.68 10.10
C SER A 35 13.80 15.11 10.55
N ALA A 36 12.57 15.37 11.01
CA ALA A 36 12.09 16.70 11.37
C ALA A 36 12.69 17.22 12.69
N LYS A 37 12.82 18.55 12.80
CA LYS A 37 13.16 19.22 14.06
C LYS A 37 12.11 18.92 15.12
N ALA A 38 12.55 18.78 16.37
CA ALA A 38 11.66 18.56 17.51
C ALA A 38 10.56 19.64 17.57
N GLY A 39 9.29 19.21 17.57
CA GLY A 39 8.15 20.10 17.82
C GLY A 39 7.18 20.33 16.66
N ASP A 40 7.37 19.72 15.48
CA ASP A 40 6.38 19.82 14.40
C ASP A 40 5.04 19.15 14.83
N PRO A 41 3.92 19.90 14.89
CA PRO A 41 2.62 19.36 15.32
C PRO A 41 2.16 18.15 14.50
N LYS A 42 2.48 18.10 13.20
CA LYS A 42 2.10 16.95 12.35
C LYS A 42 2.87 15.69 12.75
N CYS A 43 4.07 15.83 13.30
CA CYS A 43 4.92 14.70 13.66
C CYS A 43 4.64 14.15 15.05
N LYS A 44 3.91 14.89 15.91
CA LYS A 44 3.56 14.43 17.25
C LYS A 44 2.80 13.10 17.24
N TRP A 45 1.81 12.96 16.36
CA TRP A 45 1.04 11.72 16.25
C TRP A 45 1.74 10.67 15.36
N VAL A 46 2.39 11.11 14.28
CA VAL A 46 3.10 10.23 13.33
C VAL A 46 4.22 9.45 14.02
N ASN A 47 4.98 10.11 14.90
CA ASN A 47 6.10 9.47 15.59
C ASN A 47 5.64 8.37 16.56
N GLY A 48 4.50 8.57 17.24
CA GLY A 48 3.88 7.56 18.10
C GLY A 48 3.21 6.41 17.35
N ASN A 49 2.85 6.60 16.08
CA ASN A 49 2.18 5.58 15.30
C ASN A 49 3.18 4.54 14.77
N LYS A 50 3.02 3.28 15.21
CA LYS A 50 3.83 2.13 14.77
C LYS A 50 3.13 1.27 13.71
N TYR A 51 1.80 1.19 13.74
CA TYR A 51 1.02 0.34 12.87
C TYR A 51 -0.22 1.08 12.39
N TYR A 52 -0.45 1.04 11.08
CA TYR A 52 -1.70 1.49 10.49
C TYR A 52 -2.41 0.29 9.87
N ILE A 53 -3.67 0.06 10.25
CA ILE A 53 -4.42 -1.13 9.89
C ILE A 53 -5.60 -0.71 9.02
N TYR A 54 -5.76 -1.38 7.89
CA TYR A 54 -6.95 -1.29 7.04
C TYR A 54 -7.80 -2.53 7.25
N SER A 55 -9.08 -2.34 7.54
CA SER A 55 -10.06 -3.41 7.35
C SER A 55 -10.44 -3.43 5.88
N ALA A 56 -10.30 -4.57 5.22
CA ALA A 56 -10.37 -4.67 3.77
C ALA A 56 -11.04 -5.98 3.32
N HIS A 57 -11.45 -6.00 2.06
CA HIS A 57 -11.98 -7.19 1.40
C HIS A 57 -10.88 -7.92 0.62
N ASP A 58 -11.14 -9.18 0.30
CA ASP A 58 -10.35 -9.98 -0.64
C ASP A 58 -10.07 -9.25 -1.97
N SER A 59 -11.09 -8.60 -2.53
CA SER A 59 -10.99 -7.79 -3.74
C SER A 59 -10.10 -6.56 -3.57
N THR A 60 -10.00 -5.99 -2.37
CA THR A 60 -9.08 -4.89 -2.06
C THR A 60 -7.64 -5.38 -2.09
N LEU A 61 -7.36 -6.53 -1.47
CA LEU A 61 -6.04 -7.15 -1.53
C LEU A 61 -5.66 -7.51 -2.97
N PHE A 62 -6.58 -8.13 -3.72
CA PHE A 62 -6.34 -8.47 -5.12
C PHE A 62 -6.01 -7.24 -5.96
N ALA A 63 -6.76 -6.15 -5.82
CA ALA A 63 -6.49 -4.89 -6.52
C ALA A 63 -5.14 -4.28 -6.12
N PHE A 64 -4.78 -4.33 -4.84
CA PHE A 64 -3.50 -3.84 -4.34
C PHE A 64 -2.31 -4.63 -4.92
N PHE A 65 -2.34 -5.96 -4.90
CA PHE A 65 -1.27 -6.75 -5.52
C PHE A 65 -1.28 -6.65 -7.05
N SER A 66 -2.43 -6.37 -7.66
CA SER A 66 -2.52 -6.16 -9.11
C SER A 66 -1.77 -4.92 -9.56
N ILE A 67 -1.84 -3.81 -8.81
CA ILE A 67 -1.08 -2.60 -9.15
C ILE A 67 0.42 -2.76 -8.87
N LEU A 68 0.80 -3.64 -7.93
CA LEU A 68 2.19 -4.03 -7.71
C LEU A 68 2.73 -4.97 -8.81
N GLY A 69 1.87 -5.49 -9.68
CA GLY A 69 2.25 -6.42 -10.74
C GLY A 69 2.60 -7.82 -10.26
N ILE A 70 2.23 -8.19 -9.02
CA ILE A 70 2.59 -9.47 -8.39
C ILE A 70 1.39 -10.33 -7.97
N ALA A 71 0.17 -9.92 -8.36
CA ALA A 71 -1.04 -10.65 -7.97
C ALA A 71 -1.04 -12.11 -8.46
N ALA A 72 -0.49 -12.36 -9.66
CA ALA A 72 -0.49 -13.69 -10.24
C ALA A 72 0.39 -14.66 -9.45
N GLU A 73 1.48 -14.18 -8.85
CA GLU A 73 2.41 -14.95 -8.03
C GLU A 73 1.89 -15.14 -6.61
N VAL A 74 1.27 -14.09 -6.04
CA VAL A 74 0.80 -14.09 -4.65
C VAL A 74 -0.40 -15.02 -4.44
N PHE A 75 -1.31 -15.11 -5.41
CA PHE A 75 -2.56 -15.83 -5.22
C PHE A 75 -2.54 -17.31 -5.63
N GLN A 76 -1.43 -17.86 -6.13
CA GLN A 76 -1.38 -19.26 -6.57
C GLN A 76 -1.65 -20.28 -5.44
N PRO A 77 -2.36 -21.40 -5.72
CA PRO A 77 -3.01 -21.75 -7.00
C PRO A 77 -4.40 -21.09 -7.20
N ASP A 78 -4.91 -20.40 -6.18
CA ASP A 78 -6.21 -19.77 -6.19
C ASP A 78 -6.21 -18.45 -6.99
N LEU A 79 -7.39 -17.84 -7.20
CA LEU A 79 -7.49 -16.51 -7.84
C LEU A 79 -7.76 -15.38 -6.85
N HIS A 80 -7.86 -15.70 -5.56
CA HIS A 80 -8.20 -14.74 -4.51
C HIS A 80 -7.51 -15.09 -3.19
N PRO A 81 -7.31 -14.10 -2.30
CA PRO A 81 -6.84 -14.38 -0.95
C PRO A 81 -7.75 -15.39 -0.23
N PRO A 82 -7.20 -16.29 0.61
CA PRO A 82 -8.01 -17.17 1.45
C PRO A 82 -8.77 -16.39 2.52
N TYR A 83 -9.76 -17.05 3.15
CA TYR A 83 -10.49 -16.46 4.27
C TYR A 83 -9.53 -15.97 5.35
N THR A 84 -9.79 -14.79 5.92
CA THR A 84 -8.94 -14.13 6.95
C THR A 84 -7.50 -13.80 6.52
N ALA A 85 -7.20 -13.77 5.22
CA ALA A 85 -5.90 -13.31 4.73
C ALA A 85 -5.60 -11.86 5.17
N ALA A 86 -4.33 -11.61 5.47
CA ALA A 86 -3.79 -10.29 5.79
C ALA A 86 -2.52 -10.01 4.98
N THR A 87 -2.22 -8.73 4.78
CA THR A 87 -1.00 -8.27 4.10
C THR A 87 -0.28 -7.29 5.00
N PHE A 88 1.03 -7.49 5.15
CA PHE A 88 1.91 -6.64 5.94
C PHE A 88 2.87 -5.92 4.99
N ILE A 89 3.00 -4.60 5.18
CA ILE A 89 3.89 -3.75 4.39
C ILE A 89 4.71 -2.96 5.39
N GLU A 90 6.03 -3.08 5.26
CA GLU A 90 6.95 -2.62 6.28
C GLU A 90 7.85 -1.52 5.72
N LEU A 91 7.92 -0.40 6.44
CA LEU A 91 8.92 0.62 6.20
C LEU A 91 10.20 0.22 6.95
N TRP A 92 11.14 -0.36 6.23
CA TRP A 92 12.46 -0.72 6.76
C TRP A 92 13.50 0.34 6.42
N LEU A 93 14.23 0.81 7.44
CA LEU A 93 15.38 1.69 7.28
C LEU A 93 16.66 0.90 7.53
N ASN A 94 17.56 0.93 6.55
CA ASN A 94 18.88 0.37 6.76
C ASN A 94 19.74 1.39 7.56
N HIS A 95 20.27 0.95 8.69
CA HIS A 95 21.16 1.74 9.55
C HIS A 95 22.59 1.18 9.61
N THR A 96 22.92 0.23 8.73
CA THR A 96 24.29 -0.27 8.57
C THR A 96 25.16 0.67 7.76
#